data_AF-A0A9E6ANN1-F1
#
_entry.id   AF-A0A9E6ANN1-F1
#
_cell.length_a   1.000
_cell.length_b   1.000
_cell.length_c   1.000
_cell.angle_alpha   90.00
_cell.angle_beta   90.00
_cell.angle_gamma   90.00
#
_symmetry.space_group_name_H-M   'P 1'
#
loop_
_entity.id
_entity.type
_entity.pdbx_description
1 polymer ?
#
loop_
_entity_poly.entity_id
_entity_poly.type
_entity_poly.pdbx_seq_one_letter_code
_entity_poly.pdbx_strand_id
1 'polypeptide(L)'
;MRRHIVGGLAALWLLSSCGAWHQGSAGVDDYARYRSFRTAPTLESKLAHCWSYLQEDGGGFRRELHTWLQQHEPRYFRESWNSRPKLRRYLSVLAEGPHSAQVARRLEELRLRAQEVVIADAEFFAHAQRLEDRLAAAERGRSDFTRELSLWVAQLAGHKRWGSRTSELPHELIYHFRLSKPYGRCRGDVCEKNLTLEYAIPHDSKLVPREAIYDVKLYLEGGGVVAAQLRGPGLFDRVGEATQLRASSMNDSLARAESIGFAVQLVAASLQSVMPAATCKRDAIGEVVLVRECDGQRVEMVVGLDASDDDRIDFFPVNSVEAQ
;
A
#
# COMPACT_ATOMS: atom_id res chain seq x y z
N MET A 1 -16.80 57.08 -24.65
CA MET A 1 -16.79 58.35 -23.91
C MET A 1 -15.51 59.10 -24.23
N ARG A 2 -15.62 60.18 -25.00
CA ARG A 2 -14.56 61.16 -25.28
C ARG A 2 -14.38 62.09 -24.08
N ARG A 3 -13.14 62.46 -23.75
CA ARG A 3 -12.80 63.80 -23.19
C ARG A 3 -11.38 64.19 -23.64
N HIS A 4 -11.32 65.33 -24.33
CA HIS A 4 -10.12 66.14 -24.58
C HIS A 4 -9.87 67.08 -23.39
N ILE A 5 -8.63 67.57 -23.25
CA ILE A 5 -8.11 68.88 -22.76
C ILE A 5 -6.59 68.64 -22.60
N VAL A 6 -5.69 69.08 -23.48
CA VAL A 6 -5.20 70.43 -23.82
C VAL A 6 -4.55 71.18 -22.64
N GLY A 7 -3.21 71.29 -22.71
CA GLY A 7 -2.48 72.53 -22.48
C GLY A 7 -2.06 72.88 -21.05
N GLY A 8 -0.78 73.17 -20.85
CA GLY A 8 -0.35 73.96 -19.69
C GLY A 8 1.12 73.86 -19.30
N LEU A 9 1.90 74.86 -19.76
CA LEU A 9 3.05 75.47 -19.07
C LEU A 9 4.31 74.61 -18.83
N ALA A 10 5.24 74.78 -19.78
CA ALA A 10 6.67 74.74 -19.54
C ALA A 10 7.07 75.84 -18.53
N ALA A 11 7.56 75.44 -17.37
CA ALA A 11 8.31 76.29 -16.45
C ALA A 11 9.74 75.74 -16.35
N LEU A 12 10.67 76.41 -17.03
CA LEU A 12 12.10 76.26 -16.87
C LEU A 12 12.48 76.56 -15.42
N TRP A 13 12.78 75.51 -14.64
CA TRP A 13 13.56 75.64 -13.41
C TRP A 13 15.03 75.37 -13.74
N LEU A 14 15.74 76.44 -14.07
CA LEU A 14 17.20 76.53 -14.02
C LEU A 14 17.63 76.59 -12.55
N LEU A 15 17.65 75.44 -11.87
CA LEU A 15 18.32 75.30 -10.59
C LEU A 15 19.59 74.47 -10.74
N SER A 16 20.70 75.21 -10.76
CA SER A 16 21.89 74.91 -9.97
C SER A 16 22.44 73.49 -10.05
N SER A 17 23.05 73.16 -11.19
CA SER A 17 24.05 72.09 -11.33
C SER A 17 25.40 72.48 -10.70
N CYS A 18 25.41 72.86 -9.42
CA CYS A 18 26.62 72.89 -8.59
C CYS A 18 26.84 71.49 -8.00
N GLY A 19 27.32 70.56 -8.83
CA GLY A 19 27.61 69.19 -8.39
C GLY A 19 28.71 68.46 -9.15
N ALA A 20 29.20 69.02 -10.27
CA ALA A 20 30.15 68.35 -11.15
C ALA A 20 31.63 68.56 -10.77
N TRP A 21 31.96 69.44 -9.82
CA TRP A 21 33.36 69.78 -9.54
C TRP A 21 34.14 68.79 -8.67
N HIS A 22 33.52 67.75 -8.10
CA HIS A 22 34.25 66.72 -7.37
C HIS A 22 34.87 65.61 -8.24
N GLN A 23 34.62 65.59 -9.57
CA GLN A 23 35.14 64.53 -10.44
C GLN A 23 36.60 64.75 -10.89
N GLY A 24 37.14 65.96 -10.75
CA GLY A 24 38.49 66.30 -11.24
C GLY A 24 39.66 65.94 -10.30
N SER A 25 39.39 65.40 -9.10
CA SER A 25 40.42 65.08 -8.09
C SER A 25 40.44 63.61 -7.64
N ALA A 26 39.58 62.76 -8.23
CA ALA A 26 39.65 61.33 -7.96
C ALA A 26 40.92 60.73 -8.59
N GLY A 27 41.66 59.93 -7.84
CA GLY A 27 42.83 59.23 -8.35
C GLY A 27 42.47 58.31 -9.51
N VAL A 28 43.42 58.05 -10.42
CA VAL A 28 43.23 57.19 -11.60
C VAL A 28 42.67 55.81 -11.21
N ASP A 29 43.12 55.25 -10.08
CA ASP A 29 42.66 53.96 -9.56
C ASP A 29 41.20 54.00 -9.07
N ASP A 30 40.77 55.12 -8.47
CA ASP A 30 39.41 55.31 -7.99
C ASP A 30 38.41 55.34 -9.16
N TYR A 31 38.76 56.05 -10.22
CA TYR A 31 37.96 56.10 -11.44
C TYR A 31 37.91 54.75 -12.17
N ALA A 32 39.02 54.00 -12.20
CA ALA A 32 39.06 52.67 -12.82
C ALA A 32 38.07 51.70 -12.13
N ARG A 33 38.03 51.66 -10.79
CA ARG A 33 37.06 50.85 -10.04
C ARG A 33 35.62 51.30 -10.26
N TYR A 34 35.36 52.61 -10.25
CA TYR A 34 34.04 53.15 -10.56
C TYR A 34 33.59 52.79 -11.99
N ARG A 35 34.50 52.82 -12.96
CA ARG A 35 34.23 52.41 -14.34
C ARG A 35 33.81 50.95 -14.42
N SER A 36 34.48 50.05 -13.69
CA SER A 36 34.11 48.62 -13.65
C SER A 36 32.65 48.41 -13.22
N PHE A 37 32.17 49.17 -12.24
CA PHE A 37 30.75 49.19 -11.87
C PHE A 37 29.86 49.68 -13.02
N ARG A 38 30.18 50.82 -13.63
CA ARG A 38 29.36 51.44 -14.69
C ARG A 38 29.23 50.55 -15.92
N THR A 39 30.29 49.85 -16.30
CA THR A 39 30.34 49.00 -17.50
C THR A 39 29.91 47.55 -17.25
N ALA A 40 29.63 47.16 -16.00
CA ALA A 40 29.21 45.80 -15.69
C ALA A 40 27.88 45.44 -16.41
N PRO A 41 27.79 44.27 -17.05
CA PRO A 41 26.67 43.94 -17.95
C PRO A 41 25.42 43.45 -17.23
N THR A 42 25.56 42.83 -16.05
CA THR A 42 24.45 42.26 -15.27
C THR A 42 24.22 43.01 -13.97
N LEU A 43 23.02 42.89 -13.41
CA LEU A 43 22.70 43.48 -12.11
C LEU A 43 23.60 42.90 -11.01
N GLU A 44 23.86 41.59 -11.06
CA GLU A 44 24.76 40.88 -10.16
C GLU A 44 26.19 41.45 -10.21
N SER A 45 26.77 41.58 -11.40
CA SER A 45 28.11 42.15 -11.54
C SER A 45 28.15 43.61 -11.08
N LYS A 46 27.09 44.39 -11.32
CA LYS A 46 26.96 45.75 -10.78
C LYS A 46 26.91 45.77 -9.26
N LEU A 47 26.14 44.88 -8.63
CA LEU A 47 26.09 44.75 -7.17
C LEU A 47 27.46 44.37 -6.58
N ALA A 48 28.17 43.40 -7.17
CA ALA A 48 29.52 43.00 -6.73
C ALA A 48 30.53 44.15 -6.83
N HIS A 49 30.64 44.80 -7.99
CA HIS A 49 31.58 45.91 -8.16
C HIS A 49 31.23 47.11 -7.28
N CYS A 50 29.94 47.43 -7.13
CA CYS A 50 29.47 48.46 -6.21
C CYS A 50 29.87 48.15 -4.76
N TRP A 51 29.63 46.91 -4.30
CA TRP A 51 29.98 46.50 -2.95
C TRP A 51 31.49 46.51 -2.70
N SER A 52 32.28 45.95 -3.62
CA SER A 52 33.75 45.97 -3.58
C SER A 52 34.28 47.40 -3.44
N TYR A 53 33.76 48.34 -4.24
CA TYR A 53 34.13 49.75 -4.15
C TYR A 53 33.79 50.37 -2.79
N LEU A 54 32.65 50.00 -2.19
CA LEU A 54 32.21 50.54 -0.90
C LEU A 54 32.96 49.96 0.31
N GLN A 55 33.60 48.80 0.15
CA GLN A 55 34.45 48.18 1.18
C GLN A 55 35.87 48.75 1.21
N GLU A 56 36.35 49.27 0.08
CA GLU A 56 37.63 49.99 0.03
C GLU A 56 37.48 51.40 0.63
N ASP A 57 38.48 51.84 1.40
CA ASP A 57 38.46 53.15 2.04
C ASP A 57 38.64 54.30 1.02
N GLY A 58 37.72 55.27 1.05
CA GLY A 58 38.02 56.65 0.60
C GLY A 58 37.83 57.02 -0.89
N GLY A 59 36.83 56.48 -1.59
CA GLY A 59 36.54 56.84 -2.99
C GLY A 59 35.65 58.07 -3.21
N GLY A 60 35.92 58.87 -4.25
CA GLY A 60 35.16 60.08 -4.60
C GLY A 60 33.72 59.81 -5.06
N PHE A 61 33.41 58.58 -5.49
CA PHE A 61 32.09 58.15 -5.97
C PHE A 61 31.24 57.42 -4.91
N ARG A 62 31.72 57.33 -3.66
CA ARG A 62 31.09 56.54 -2.58
C ARG A 62 29.61 56.89 -2.36
N ARG A 63 29.26 58.18 -2.37
CA ARG A 63 27.88 58.66 -2.15
C ARG A 63 26.91 58.18 -3.24
N GLU A 64 27.34 58.21 -4.50
CA GLU A 64 26.52 57.77 -5.63
C GLU A 64 26.28 56.27 -5.56
N LEU A 65 27.34 55.49 -5.37
CA LEU A 65 27.26 54.03 -5.31
C LEU A 65 26.45 53.54 -4.11
N HIS A 66 26.58 54.20 -2.95
CA HIS A 66 25.74 53.92 -1.80
C HIS A 66 24.25 54.15 -2.10
N THR A 67 23.91 55.29 -2.72
CA THR A 67 22.52 55.60 -3.14
C THR A 67 21.99 54.56 -4.11
N TRP A 68 22.80 54.17 -5.10
CA TRP A 68 22.43 53.15 -6.07
C TRP A 68 22.19 51.79 -5.40
N LEU A 69 23.09 51.36 -4.51
CA LEU A 69 22.99 50.10 -3.77
C LEU A 69 21.70 50.06 -2.93
N GLN A 70 21.41 51.13 -2.17
CA GLN A 70 20.20 51.24 -1.34
C GLN A 70 18.91 51.11 -2.14
N GLN A 71 18.89 51.53 -3.41
CA GLN A 71 17.71 51.41 -4.26
C GLN A 71 17.56 50.01 -4.89
N HIS A 72 18.67 49.40 -5.30
CA HIS A 72 18.64 48.21 -6.15
C HIS A 72 18.77 46.90 -5.37
N GLU A 73 19.57 46.88 -4.30
CA GLU A 73 19.80 45.69 -3.49
C GLU A 73 18.51 45.17 -2.82
N PRO A 74 17.65 46.00 -2.19
CA PRO A 74 16.44 45.48 -1.54
C PRO A 74 15.47 44.83 -2.52
N ARG A 75 15.42 45.32 -3.76
CA ARG A 75 14.61 44.71 -4.83
C ARG A 75 15.18 43.35 -5.21
N TYR A 76 16.48 43.27 -5.45
CA TYR A 76 17.16 42.01 -5.78
C TYR A 76 17.02 40.96 -4.67
N PHE A 77 17.14 41.37 -3.41
CA PHE A 77 16.90 40.54 -2.24
C PHE A 77 15.47 39.97 -2.22
N ARG A 78 14.44 40.83 -2.35
CA ARG A 78 13.02 40.39 -2.38
C ARG A 78 12.73 39.42 -3.52
N GLU A 79 13.25 39.69 -4.71
CA GLU A 79 13.10 38.81 -5.89
C GLU A 79 13.81 37.45 -5.74
N SER A 80 14.78 37.36 -4.82
CA SER A 80 15.55 36.16 -4.52
C SER A 80 14.98 35.31 -3.38
N TRP A 81 14.13 35.89 -2.52
CA TRP A 81 13.73 35.35 -1.21
C TRP A 81 13.23 33.89 -1.18
N ASN A 82 12.56 33.43 -2.24
CA ASN A 82 11.97 32.09 -2.32
C ASN A 82 12.73 31.14 -3.28
N SER A 83 13.91 31.52 -3.75
CA SER A 83 14.67 30.74 -4.73
C SER A 83 16.08 30.43 -4.21
N ARG A 84 16.32 29.17 -3.84
CA ARG A 84 17.64 28.71 -3.36
C ARG A 84 18.78 29.08 -4.33
N PRO A 85 18.66 28.90 -5.66
CA PRO A 85 19.70 29.33 -6.59
C PRO A 85 19.96 30.84 -6.55
N LYS A 86 18.92 31.69 -6.45
CA LYS A 86 19.09 33.14 -6.39
C LYS A 86 19.70 33.61 -5.07
N LEU A 87 19.31 33.02 -3.94
CA LEU A 87 19.92 33.29 -2.63
C LEU A 87 21.41 32.92 -2.59
N ARG A 88 21.80 31.80 -3.21
CA ARG A 88 23.22 31.44 -3.37
C ARG A 88 23.98 32.46 -4.21
N ARG A 89 23.39 32.92 -5.32
CA ARG A 89 23.98 33.98 -6.15
C ARG A 89 24.12 35.28 -5.38
N TYR A 90 23.10 35.66 -4.61
CA TYR A 90 23.15 36.82 -3.72
C TYR A 90 24.38 36.73 -2.80
N LEU A 91 24.58 35.61 -2.10
CA LEU A 91 25.74 35.44 -1.21
C LEU A 91 27.08 35.39 -1.94
N SER A 92 27.13 34.88 -3.17
CA SER A 92 28.36 34.91 -3.98
C SER A 92 28.76 36.30 -4.45
N VAL A 93 27.78 37.21 -4.58
CA VAL A 93 27.97 38.59 -5.05
C VAL A 93 28.18 39.54 -3.88
N LEU A 94 27.44 39.32 -2.78
CA LEU A 94 27.38 40.18 -1.59
C LEU A 94 27.55 39.35 -0.32
N ALA A 95 28.73 38.74 -0.14
CA ALA A 95 29.01 37.86 1.00
C ALA A 95 28.79 38.55 2.36
N GLU A 96 29.11 39.83 2.46
CA GLU A 96 28.94 40.67 3.67
C GLU A 96 27.88 41.76 3.48
N GLY A 97 27.02 41.62 2.46
CA GLY A 97 26.03 42.64 2.10
C GLY A 97 24.95 42.88 3.17
N PRO A 98 24.12 43.94 3.01
CA PRO A 98 23.14 44.37 4.00
C PRO A 98 22.16 43.28 4.48
N HIS A 99 21.79 42.34 3.60
CA HIS A 99 20.90 41.23 3.93
C HIS A 99 21.60 39.85 3.95
N SER A 100 22.94 39.78 3.90
CA SER A 100 23.71 38.53 3.85
C SER A 100 23.34 37.54 4.96
N ALA A 101 23.27 38.00 6.22
CA ALA A 101 22.85 37.16 7.35
C ALA A 101 21.41 36.64 7.22
N GLN A 102 20.50 37.44 6.66
CA GLN A 102 19.11 37.02 6.43
C GLN A 102 19.03 35.98 5.31
N VAL A 103 19.79 36.18 4.22
CA VAL A 103 19.88 35.24 3.10
C VAL A 103 20.49 33.91 3.53
N ALA A 104 21.55 33.92 4.33
CA ALA A 104 22.16 32.70 4.87
C ALA A 104 21.17 31.89 5.72
N ARG A 105 20.46 32.55 6.65
CA ARG A 105 19.40 31.91 7.46
C ARG A 105 18.29 31.35 6.56
N ARG A 106 17.83 32.12 5.58
CA ARG A 106 16.77 31.70 4.66
C ARG A 106 17.18 30.49 3.80
N LEU A 107 18.42 30.47 3.33
CA LEU A 107 18.95 29.35 2.55
C LEU A 107 18.98 28.05 3.39
N GLU A 108 19.34 28.18 4.66
CA GLU A 108 19.32 27.08 5.63
C GLU A 108 17.89 26.61 5.92
N GLU A 109 16.94 27.52 6.16
CA GLU A 109 15.52 27.18 6.30
C GLU A 109 15.00 26.39 5.08
N LEU A 110 15.29 26.85 3.86
CA LEU A 110 14.86 26.16 2.64
C LEU A 110 15.56 24.80 2.47
N ARG A 111 16.78 24.65 3.00
CA ARG A 111 17.49 23.36 3.01
C ARG A 111 16.81 22.39 3.96
N LEU A 112 16.50 22.82 5.19
CA LEU A 112 15.83 22.01 6.21
C LEU A 112 14.44 21.59 5.74
N ARG A 113 13.63 22.52 5.22
CA ARG A 113 12.30 22.20 4.65
C ARG A 113 12.37 21.19 3.51
N ALA A 114 13.35 21.30 2.63
CA ALA A 114 13.53 20.33 1.55
C ALA A 114 13.89 18.93 2.09
N GLN A 115 14.64 18.85 3.18
CA GLN A 115 14.94 17.58 3.85
C GLN A 115 13.71 16.99 4.52
N GLU A 116 12.90 17.80 5.20
CA GLU A 116 11.65 17.37 5.82
C GLU A 116 10.69 16.78 4.80
N VAL A 117 10.53 17.41 3.63
CA VAL A 117 9.70 16.88 2.53
C VAL A 117 10.21 15.52 2.06
N VAL A 118 11.52 15.37 1.83
CA VAL A 118 12.10 14.08 1.39
C VAL A 118 11.87 12.97 2.42
N ILE A 119 12.01 13.27 3.72
CA ILE A 119 11.78 12.30 4.79
C ILE A 119 10.29 11.93 4.86
N ALA A 120 9.40 12.93 4.85
CA ALA A 120 7.96 12.71 4.89
C ALA A 120 7.47 11.88 3.68
N ASP A 121 7.98 12.18 2.48
CA ASP A 121 7.66 11.41 1.27
C ASP A 121 8.13 9.95 1.41
N ALA A 122 9.36 9.73 1.89
CA ALA A 122 9.89 8.39 2.09
C ALA A 122 9.08 7.58 3.13
N GLU A 123 8.68 8.20 4.23
CA GLU A 123 7.82 7.59 5.24
C GLU A 123 6.44 7.25 4.70
N PHE A 124 5.84 8.15 3.90
CA PHE A 124 4.58 7.92 3.23
C PHE A 124 4.64 6.74 2.28
N PHE A 125 5.64 6.68 1.39
CA PHE A 125 5.84 5.54 0.47
C PHE A 125 6.06 4.23 1.22
N ALA A 126 6.89 4.24 2.28
CA ALA A 126 7.12 3.04 3.08
C ALA A 126 5.84 2.57 3.80
N HIS A 127 4.98 3.49 4.24
CA HIS A 127 3.68 3.16 4.80
C HIS A 127 2.73 2.57 3.76
N ALA A 128 2.64 3.17 2.58
CA ALA A 128 1.83 2.67 1.46
C ALA A 128 2.25 1.24 1.07
N GLN A 129 3.56 0.98 0.89
CA GLN A 129 4.06 -0.36 0.57
C GLN A 129 3.67 -1.40 1.63
N ARG A 130 3.80 -1.05 2.93
CA ARG A 130 3.40 -1.96 4.01
C ARG A 130 1.89 -2.27 3.99
N LEU A 131 1.05 -1.32 3.58
CA LEU A 131 -0.37 -1.55 3.44
C LEU A 131 -0.67 -2.47 2.24
N GLU A 132 -0.03 -2.24 1.10
CA GLU A 132 -0.15 -3.09 -0.08
C GLU A 132 0.29 -4.53 0.22
N ASP A 133 1.44 -4.71 0.87
CA ASP A 133 1.96 -6.03 1.25
C ASP A 133 0.98 -6.78 2.17
N ARG A 134 0.36 -6.07 3.12
CA ARG A 134 -0.65 -6.65 4.03
C ARG A 134 -1.93 -7.04 3.29
N LEU A 135 -2.41 -6.20 2.37
CA LEU A 135 -3.59 -6.50 1.55
C LEU A 135 -3.33 -7.72 0.65
N ALA A 136 -2.17 -7.77 0.00
CA ALA A 136 -1.77 -8.89 -0.84
C ALA A 136 -1.59 -10.19 -0.04
N ALA A 137 -1.02 -10.11 1.17
CA ALA A 137 -0.93 -11.27 2.06
C ALA A 137 -2.32 -11.78 2.50
N ALA A 138 -3.24 -10.87 2.82
CA ALA A 138 -4.62 -11.22 3.17
C ALA A 138 -5.35 -11.90 2.00
N GLU A 139 -5.17 -11.40 0.77
CA GLU A 139 -5.73 -12.03 -0.44
C GLU A 139 -5.17 -13.42 -0.68
N ARG A 140 -3.85 -13.58 -0.63
CA ARG A 140 -3.21 -14.90 -0.74
C ARG A 140 -3.75 -15.89 0.29
N GLY A 141 -3.85 -15.49 1.56
CA GLY A 141 -4.38 -16.36 2.62
C GLY A 141 -5.81 -16.85 2.34
N ARG A 142 -6.69 -15.97 1.83
CA ARG A 142 -8.07 -16.35 1.46
C ARG A 142 -8.11 -17.32 0.26
N SER A 143 -7.32 -17.05 -0.77
CA SER A 143 -7.21 -17.93 -1.94
C SER A 143 -6.58 -19.26 -1.58
N ASP A 144 -5.56 -19.28 -0.71
CA ASP A 144 -4.89 -20.49 -0.27
C ASP A 144 -5.85 -21.38 0.53
N PHE A 145 -6.65 -20.81 1.44
CA PHE A 145 -7.67 -21.55 2.18
C PHE A 145 -8.72 -22.19 1.27
N THR A 146 -9.36 -21.41 0.39
CA THR A 146 -10.41 -21.93 -0.50
C THR A 146 -9.87 -22.97 -1.48
N ARG A 147 -8.64 -22.78 -1.97
CA ARG A 147 -7.94 -23.74 -2.84
C ARG A 147 -7.60 -25.04 -2.11
N GLU A 148 -7.07 -24.96 -0.89
CA GLU A 148 -6.72 -26.14 -0.09
C GLU A 148 -7.96 -26.98 0.22
N LEU A 149 -9.06 -26.35 0.64
CA LEU A 149 -10.32 -27.05 0.89
C LEU A 149 -10.85 -27.74 -0.39
N SER A 150 -10.86 -27.03 -1.51
CA SER A 150 -11.29 -27.57 -2.81
C SER A 150 -10.43 -28.77 -3.25
N LEU A 151 -9.11 -28.69 -3.02
CA LEU A 151 -8.18 -29.77 -3.32
C LEU A 151 -8.51 -31.02 -2.51
N TRP A 152 -8.74 -30.89 -1.20
CA TRP A 152 -9.13 -32.02 -0.34
C TRP A 152 -10.45 -32.64 -0.76
N VAL A 153 -11.47 -31.81 -1.06
CA VAL A 153 -12.76 -32.29 -1.56
C VAL A 153 -12.59 -33.10 -2.85
N ALA A 154 -11.82 -32.59 -3.81
CA ALA A 154 -11.60 -33.27 -5.08
C ALA A 154 -10.81 -34.59 -4.91
N GLN A 155 -9.78 -34.60 -4.06
CA GLN A 155 -8.97 -35.79 -3.80
C GLN A 155 -9.76 -36.90 -3.09
N LEU A 156 -10.55 -36.54 -2.07
CA LEU A 156 -11.38 -37.51 -1.34
C LEU A 156 -12.55 -38.00 -2.20
N ALA A 157 -13.20 -37.12 -2.96
CA ALA A 157 -14.25 -37.53 -3.90
C ALA A 157 -13.72 -38.38 -5.05
N GLY A 158 -12.46 -38.20 -5.46
CA GLY A 158 -11.81 -39.03 -6.48
C GLY A 158 -11.42 -40.43 -5.98
N HIS A 159 -11.46 -40.69 -4.68
CA HIS A 159 -11.11 -41.99 -4.11
C HIS A 159 -12.25 -43.00 -4.27
N LYS A 160 -12.12 -43.92 -5.24
CA LYS A 160 -13.13 -44.95 -5.53
C LYS A 160 -12.86 -46.31 -4.86
N ARG A 161 -11.74 -46.49 -4.14
CA ARG A 161 -11.27 -47.80 -3.65
C ARG A 161 -11.39 -47.95 -2.13
N TRP A 162 -12.61 -47.79 -1.62
CA TRP A 162 -12.91 -48.03 -0.20
C TRP A 162 -12.54 -49.46 0.21
N GLY A 163 -12.08 -49.63 1.45
CA GLY A 163 -11.52 -50.86 2.00
C GLY A 163 -10.02 -51.09 1.70
N SER A 164 -9.42 -50.29 0.80
CA SER A 164 -7.98 -50.40 0.50
C SER A 164 -7.14 -49.89 1.67
N ARG A 165 -5.94 -50.47 1.85
CA ARG A 165 -5.02 -50.02 2.91
C ARG A 165 -4.58 -48.58 2.66
N THR A 166 -4.22 -47.86 3.72
CA THR A 166 -3.71 -46.47 3.60
C THR A 166 -2.48 -46.35 2.69
N SER A 167 -1.70 -47.41 2.52
CA SER A 167 -0.56 -47.48 1.59
C SER A 167 -0.94 -47.64 0.11
N GLU A 168 -2.20 -47.98 -0.17
CA GLU A 168 -2.73 -48.27 -1.52
C GLU A 168 -3.64 -47.14 -2.03
N LEU A 169 -3.85 -46.09 -1.23
CA LEU A 169 -4.54 -44.88 -1.63
C LEU A 169 -3.80 -44.20 -2.81
N PRO A 170 -4.49 -43.36 -3.61
CA PRO A 170 -3.85 -42.59 -4.68
C PRO A 170 -2.62 -41.84 -4.19
N HIS A 171 -1.55 -41.82 -4.99
CA HIS A 171 -0.27 -41.22 -4.60
C HIS A 171 -0.42 -39.76 -4.18
N GLU A 172 -1.29 -39.01 -4.86
CA GLU A 172 -1.60 -37.63 -4.58
C GLU A 172 -2.21 -37.49 -3.18
N LEU A 173 -3.19 -38.33 -2.84
CA LEU A 173 -3.85 -38.32 -1.53
C LEU A 173 -2.86 -38.73 -0.42
N ILE A 174 -2.06 -39.79 -0.62
CA ILE A 174 -1.06 -40.22 0.36
C ILE A 174 -0.01 -39.15 0.58
N TYR A 175 0.52 -38.56 -0.49
CA TYR A 175 1.54 -37.53 -0.42
C TYR A 175 1.02 -36.32 0.34
N HIS A 176 -0.15 -35.79 -0.06
CA HIS A 176 -0.77 -34.67 0.62
C HIS A 176 -1.10 -34.98 2.07
N PHE A 177 -1.55 -36.20 2.40
CA PHE A 177 -1.90 -36.55 3.77
C PHE A 177 -0.69 -36.77 4.68
N ARG A 178 0.27 -37.61 4.25
CA ARG A 178 1.39 -38.08 5.09
C ARG A 178 2.66 -37.26 4.97
N LEU A 179 2.97 -36.72 3.78
CA LEU A 179 4.29 -36.15 3.47
C LEU A 179 4.28 -34.61 3.44
N SER A 180 3.15 -33.99 3.12
CA SER A 180 3.01 -32.53 3.24
C SER A 180 2.75 -32.12 4.69
N LYS A 181 3.41 -31.06 5.16
CA LYS A 181 3.11 -30.47 6.48
C LYS A 181 1.74 -29.76 6.46
N PRO A 182 1.00 -29.77 7.57
CA PRO A 182 1.22 -30.56 8.79
C PRO A 182 1.01 -32.06 8.53
N TYR A 183 1.80 -32.94 9.15
CA TYR A 183 1.74 -34.39 8.85
C TYR A 183 0.50 -35.05 9.47
N GLY A 184 -0.17 -35.91 8.70
CA GLY A 184 -1.25 -36.75 9.23
C GLY A 184 -0.74 -37.79 10.23
N ARG A 185 -1.56 -38.11 11.24
CA ARG A 185 -1.28 -39.06 12.32
C ARG A 185 -2.38 -40.10 12.39
N CYS A 186 -2.02 -41.35 12.65
CA CYS A 186 -3.01 -42.43 12.81
C CYS A 186 -3.00 -42.94 14.24
N ARG A 187 -4.18 -43.09 14.85
CA ARG A 187 -4.39 -43.65 16.18
C ARG A 187 -5.58 -44.60 16.15
N GLY A 188 -5.31 -45.90 16.31
CA GLY A 188 -6.33 -46.94 16.17
C GLY A 188 -6.93 -46.90 14.76
N ASP A 189 -8.25 -46.82 14.71
CA ASP A 189 -9.04 -46.88 13.47
C ASP A 189 -9.30 -45.49 12.85
N VAL A 190 -8.54 -44.47 13.25
CA VAL A 190 -8.66 -43.11 12.71
C VAL A 190 -7.30 -42.55 12.35
N CYS A 191 -7.17 -42.05 11.13
CA CYS A 191 -6.07 -41.18 10.72
C CYS A 191 -6.57 -39.75 10.56
N GLU A 192 -5.92 -38.79 11.21
CA GLU A 192 -6.29 -37.37 11.16
C GLU A 192 -5.14 -36.50 10.68
N LYS A 193 -5.47 -35.41 9.99
CA LYS A 193 -4.56 -34.33 9.66
C LYS A 193 -5.26 -33.02 9.96
N ASN A 194 -4.80 -32.32 10.99
CA ASN A 194 -5.30 -31.01 11.36
C ASN A 194 -4.66 -29.93 10.48
N LEU A 195 -5.48 -29.08 9.87
CA LEU A 195 -5.07 -27.97 9.03
C LEU A 195 -5.45 -26.65 9.71
N THR A 196 -4.52 -25.70 9.71
CA THR A 196 -4.74 -24.33 10.18
C THR A 196 -4.29 -23.39 9.10
N LEU A 197 -5.23 -22.62 8.55
CA LEU A 197 -4.98 -21.64 7.50
C LEU A 197 -5.33 -20.25 8.01
N GLU A 198 -4.33 -19.38 8.05
CA GLU A 198 -4.47 -17.99 8.43
C GLU A 198 -4.88 -17.15 7.22
N TYR A 199 -5.85 -16.27 7.42
CA TYR A 199 -6.24 -15.27 6.43
C TYR A 199 -6.71 -14.00 7.13
N ALA A 200 -7.01 -12.95 6.37
CA ALA A 200 -7.62 -11.76 6.92
C ALA A 200 -8.75 -11.26 6.03
N ILE A 201 -9.75 -10.67 6.67
CA ILE A 201 -10.90 -10.06 6.01
C ILE A 201 -10.98 -8.57 6.37
N PRO A 202 -11.48 -7.72 5.47
CA PRO A 202 -11.75 -6.34 5.81
C PRO A 202 -12.97 -6.24 6.74
N HIS A 203 -12.84 -5.48 7.82
CA HIS A 203 -13.91 -5.14 8.75
C HIS A 203 -13.60 -3.77 9.39
N ASP A 204 -14.56 -2.84 9.35
CA ASP A 204 -14.42 -1.47 9.86
C ASP A 204 -13.12 -0.78 9.42
N SER A 205 -12.84 -0.85 8.11
CA SER A 205 -11.63 -0.28 7.47
C SER A 205 -10.29 -0.86 7.96
N LYS A 206 -10.31 -2.00 8.66
CA LYS A 206 -9.12 -2.72 9.11
C LYS A 206 -9.13 -4.14 8.59
N LEU A 207 -7.95 -4.73 8.43
CA LEU A 207 -7.83 -6.17 8.22
C LEU A 207 -7.91 -6.86 9.57
N VAL A 208 -8.88 -7.75 9.73
CA VAL A 208 -9.03 -8.56 10.94
C VAL A 208 -8.55 -9.97 10.63
N PRO A 209 -7.58 -10.50 11.40
CA PRO A 209 -7.09 -11.85 11.22
C PRO A 209 -8.18 -12.87 11.53
N ARG A 210 -8.12 -13.98 10.81
CA ARG A 210 -9.01 -15.13 10.88
C ARG A 210 -8.19 -16.40 10.72
N GLU A 211 -8.71 -17.47 11.32
CA GLU A 211 -8.15 -18.80 11.22
C GLU A 211 -9.25 -19.76 10.79
N ALA A 212 -8.98 -20.54 9.75
CA ALA A 212 -9.77 -21.70 9.38
C ALA A 212 -9.05 -22.94 9.90
N ILE A 213 -9.65 -23.61 10.89
CA ILE A 213 -9.15 -24.84 11.48
C ILE A 213 -10.09 -25.96 11.06
N TYR A 214 -9.56 -27.00 10.41
CA TYR A 214 -10.34 -28.18 10.09
C TYR A 214 -9.45 -29.42 10.00
N ASP A 215 -10.06 -30.58 10.23
CA ASP A 215 -9.42 -31.88 10.16
C ASP A 215 -9.79 -32.58 8.86
N VAL A 216 -8.81 -33.26 8.27
CA VAL A 216 -9.02 -34.35 7.32
C VAL A 216 -8.95 -35.66 8.10
N LYS A 217 -10.06 -36.38 8.21
CA LYS A 217 -10.14 -37.67 8.91
C LYS A 217 -10.37 -38.80 7.91
N LEU A 218 -9.61 -39.88 8.05
CA LEU A 218 -9.82 -41.15 7.36
C LEU A 218 -10.18 -42.18 8.43
N TYR A 219 -11.35 -42.79 8.30
CA TYR A 219 -11.82 -43.86 9.16
C TYR A 219 -11.40 -45.20 8.58
N LEU A 220 -10.86 -46.07 9.42
CA LEU A 220 -10.32 -47.36 9.04
C LEU A 220 -11.13 -48.50 9.62
N GLU A 221 -11.23 -49.61 8.89
CA GLU A 221 -11.71 -50.89 9.40
C GLU A 221 -10.78 -51.99 8.87
N GLY A 222 -10.22 -52.81 9.76
CA GLY A 222 -9.21 -53.81 9.36
C GLY A 222 -7.98 -53.20 8.66
N GLY A 223 -7.69 -51.92 8.90
CA GLY A 223 -6.62 -51.15 8.24
C GLY A 223 -6.95 -50.61 6.85
N GLY A 224 -8.15 -50.88 6.32
CA GLY A 224 -8.66 -50.33 5.07
C GLY A 224 -9.48 -49.06 5.30
N VAL A 225 -9.42 -48.08 4.39
CA VAL A 225 -10.19 -46.83 4.52
C VAL A 225 -11.66 -47.07 4.18
N VAL A 226 -12.57 -46.88 5.13
CA VAL A 226 -14.02 -47.11 4.94
C VAL A 226 -14.83 -45.82 4.80
N ALA A 227 -14.31 -44.70 5.32
CA ALA A 227 -14.91 -43.38 5.15
C ALA A 227 -13.84 -42.30 5.28
N ALA A 228 -14.14 -41.11 4.78
CA ALA A 228 -13.36 -39.91 5.01
C ALA A 228 -14.27 -38.74 5.39
N GLN A 229 -13.70 -37.76 6.09
CA GLN A 229 -14.44 -36.59 6.55
C GLN A 229 -13.52 -35.36 6.54
N LEU A 230 -14.06 -34.24 6.08
CA LEU A 230 -13.53 -32.91 6.36
C LEU A 230 -14.41 -32.29 7.43
N ARG A 231 -13.86 -31.81 8.54
CA ARG A 231 -14.67 -31.32 9.67
C ARG A 231 -13.98 -30.18 10.38
N GLY A 232 -14.71 -29.12 10.73
CA GLY A 232 -14.17 -28.05 11.55
C GLY A 232 -15.23 -27.06 12.05
N PRO A 233 -14.92 -26.29 13.09
CA PRO A 233 -15.87 -25.37 13.73
C PRO A 233 -16.18 -24.21 12.79
N GLY A 234 -17.44 -24.07 12.40
CA GLY A 234 -17.89 -23.05 11.45
C GLY A 234 -17.10 -23.06 10.14
N LEU A 235 -16.69 -24.23 9.65
CA LEU A 235 -15.91 -24.35 8.42
C LEU A 235 -16.62 -23.64 7.25
N PHE A 236 -17.95 -23.74 7.16
CA PHE A 236 -18.71 -23.11 6.09
C PHE A 236 -18.82 -21.59 6.26
N ASP A 237 -18.92 -21.11 7.51
CA ASP A 237 -18.81 -19.68 7.82
C ASP A 237 -17.47 -19.11 7.37
N ARG A 238 -16.36 -19.81 7.67
CA ARG A 238 -15.02 -19.38 7.26
C ARG A 238 -14.88 -19.31 5.74
N VAL A 239 -15.44 -20.28 5.00
CA VAL A 239 -15.47 -20.24 3.53
C VAL A 239 -16.26 -19.03 3.03
N GLY A 240 -17.42 -18.75 3.64
CA GLY A 240 -18.21 -17.56 3.37
C GLY A 240 -17.42 -16.28 3.58
N GLU A 241 -16.76 -16.12 4.72
CA GLU A 241 -15.94 -14.95 5.04
C GLU A 241 -14.80 -14.74 4.04
N ALA A 242 -14.07 -15.82 3.71
CA ALA A 242 -12.95 -15.77 2.78
C ALA A 242 -13.39 -15.40 1.35
N THR A 243 -14.61 -15.76 0.96
CA THR A 243 -15.14 -15.52 -0.39
C THR A 243 -15.83 -14.15 -0.50
N GLN A 244 -16.64 -13.78 0.50
CA GLN A 244 -17.46 -12.56 0.48
C GLN A 244 -16.73 -11.31 0.98
N LEU A 245 -15.56 -11.47 1.63
CA LEU A 245 -14.83 -10.38 2.28
C LEU A 245 -15.65 -9.68 3.38
N ARG A 246 -16.56 -10.40 4.03
CA ARG A 246 -17.41 -9.89 5.10
C ARG A 246 -17.30 -10.82 6.31
N ALA A 247 -17.23 -10.26 7.51
CA ALA A 247 -17.29 -11.04 8.74
C ALA A 247 -18.66 -11.71 8.86
N SER A 248 -18.65 -13.01 9.14
CA SER A 248 -19.84 -13.78 9.49
C SER A 248 -19.90 -13.91 11.02
N SER A 249 -21.11 -13.81 11.56
CA SER A 249 -21.39 -14.14 12.96
C SER A 249 -22.29 -15.35 12.97
N MET A 250 -21.94 -16.37 13.75
CA MET A 250 -22.79 -17.56 13.93
C MET A 250 -24.18 -17.22 14.49
N ASN A 251 -24.32 -16.07 15.16
CA ASN A 251 -25.59 -15.59 15.71
C ASN A 251 -26.47 -14.86 14.67
N ASP A 252 -25.91 -14.57 13.48
CA ASP A 252 -26.65 -13.99 12.36
C ASP A 252 -27.05 -15.12 11.40
N SER A 253 -28.28 -15.59 11.52
CA SER A 253 -28.79 -16.72 10.75
C SER A 253 -28.80 -16.46 9.24
N LEU A 254 -28.98 -15.20 8.82
CA LEU A 254 -28.93 -14.83 7.41
C LEU A 254 -27.49 -14.91 6.89
N ALA A 255 -26.53 -14.32 7.61
CA ALA A 255 -25.12 -14.38 7.23
C ALA A 255 -24.57 -15.82 7.21
N ARG A 256 -25.02 -16.66 8.15
CA ARG A 256 -24.70 -18.10 8.18
C ARG A 256 -25.28 -18.82 6.96
N ALA A 257 -26.56 -18.62 6.64
CA ALA A 257 -27.20 -19.22 5.46
C ALA A 257 -26.51 -18.81 4.15
N GLU A 258 -26.13 -17.54 4.02
CA GLU A 258 -25.34 -17.06 2.88
C GLU A 258 -23.99 -17.77 2.80
N SER A 259 -23.25 -17.83 3.91
CA SER A 259 -21.94 -18.49 3.99
C SER A 259 -22.00 -19.98 3.62
N ILE A 260 -23.01 -20.69 4.11
CA ILE A 260 -23.31 -22.07 3.72
C ILE A 260 -23.55 -22.16 2.20
N GLY A 261 -24.32 -21.23 1.63
CA GLY A 261 -24.55 -21.16 0.18
C GLY A 261 -23.25 -21.06 -0.63
N PHE A 262 -22.28 -20.24 -0.19
CA PHE A 262 -20.97 -20.15 -0.85
C PHE A 262 -20.13 -21.42 -0.66
N ALA A 263 -20.15 -22.03 0.53
CA ALA A 263 -19.47 -23.30 0.77
C ALA A 263 -20.04 -24.41 -0.13
N VAL A 264 -21.36 -24.49 -0.26
CA VAL A 264 -22.05 -25.43 -1.16
C VAL A 264 -21.63 -25.20 -2.61
N GLN A 265 -21.52 -23.96 -3.07
CA GLN A 265 -21.05 -23.65 -4.42
C GLN A 265 -19.60 -24.09 -4.64
N LEU A 266 -18.70 -23.79 -3.70
CA LEU A 266 -17.28 -24.17 -3.76
C LEU A 266 -17.11 -25.70 -3.83
N VAL A 267 -17.80 -26.42 -2.94
CA VAL A 267 -17.75 -27.88 -2.89
C VAL A 267 -18.40 -28.48 -4.14
N ALA A 268 -19.56 -27.99 -4.57
CA ALA A 268 -20.21 -28.45 -5.80
C ALA A 268 -19.32 -28.27 -7.04
N ALA A 269 -18.61 -27.14 -7.14
CA ALA A 269 -17.66 -26.89 -8.23
C ALA A 269 -16.48 -27.87 -8.18
N SER A 270 -15.95 -28.15 -6.99
CA SER A 270 -14.85 -29.09 -6.77
C SER A 270 -15.25 -30.53 -7.13
N LEU A 271 -16.50 -30.90 -6.87
CA LEU A 271 -17.06 -32.22 -7.19
C LEU A 271 -17.41 -32.38 -8.67
N GLN A 272 -17.55 -31.30 -9.45
CA GLN A 272 -18.15 -31.37 -10.78
C GLN A 272 -17.40 -32.26 -11.78
N SER A 273 -16.09 -32.44 -11.62
CA SER A 273 -15.26 -33.29 -12.50
C SER A 273 -15.37 -34.79 -12.18
N VAL A 274 -15.68 -35.16 -10.94
CA VAL A 274 -15.70 -36.54 -10.44
C VAL A 274 -17.11 -37.05 -10.14
N MET A 275 -18.00 -36.17 -9.69
CA MET A 275 -19.40 -36.44 -9.36
C MET A 275 -20.31 -35.33 -9.93
N PRO A 276 -20.52 -35.29 -11.27
CA PRO A 276 -21.28 -34.23 -11.91
C PRO A 276 -22.72 -34.14 -11.38
N ALA A 277 -23.22 -32.91 -11.19
CA ALA A 277 -24.59 -32.71 -10.68
C ALA A 277 -25.67 -33.31 -11.59
N ALA A 278 -25.43 -33.38 -12.91
CA ALA A 278 -26.39 -33.90 -13.88
C ALA A 278 -26.76 -35.37 -13.66
N THR A 279 -25.86 -36.17 -13.07
CA THR A 279 -26.04 -37.60 -12.84
C THR A 279 -26.08 -37.97 -11.36
N CYS A 280 -25.29 -37.26 -10.55
CA CYS A 280 -25.05 -37.62 -9.16
C CYS A 280 -25.87 -36.79 -8.15
N LYS A 281 -26.61 -35.74 -8.58
CA LYS A 281 -27.39 -34.93 -7.62
C LYS A 281 -28.49 -35.77 -6.97
N ARG A 282 -28.66 -35.60 -5.66
CA ARG A 282 -29.79 -36.08 -4.87
C ARG A 282 -30.37 -34.92 -4.07
N ASP A 283 -31.60 -35.09 -3.60
CA ASP A 283 -32.24 -34.13 -2.72
C ASP A 283 -31.60 -34.20 -1.33
N ALA A 284 -31.29 -33.04 -0.76
CA ALA A 284 -30.75 -32.92 0.57
C ALA A 284 -31.91 -32.79 1.57
N ILE A 285 -31.80 -33.44 2.73
CA ILE A 285 -32.88 -33.54 3.73
C ILE A 285 -32.32 -33.13 5.10
N GLY A 286 -33.05 -32.29 5.83
CA GLY A 286 -32.69 -31.87 7.19
C GLY A 286 -31.46 -30.96 7.22
N GLU A 287 -30.45 -31.35 8.00
CA GLU A 287 -29.18 -30.64 8.19
C GLU A 287 -28.21 -30.79 7.01
N VAL A 288 -28.52 -31.69 6.08
CA VAL A 288 -27.72 -31.92 4.89
C VAL A 288 -28.06 -30.85 3.85
N VAL A 289 -27.04 -30.14 3.36
CA VAL A 289 -27.21 -29.01 2.40
C VAL A 289 -26.73 -29.33 0.99
N LEU A 290 -25.94 -30.41 0.83
CA LEU A 290 -25.54 -30.92 -0.46
C LEU A 290 -25.39 -32.43 -0.39
N VAL A 291 -25.95 -33.14 -1.37
CA VAL A 291 -25.73 -34.57 -1.59
C VAL A 291 -25.29 -34.81 -3.04
N ARG A 292 -24.24 -35.62 -3.20
CA ARG A 292 -23.86 -36.25 -4.46
C ARG A 292 -23.73 -37.75 -4.23
N GLU A 293 -24.39 -38.54 -5.07
CA GLU A 293 -24.39 -40.00 -4.97
C GLU A 293 -24.39 -40.63 -6.37
N CYS A 294 -23.32 -41.35 -6.70
CA CYS A 294 -23.17 -42.11 -7.94
C CYS A 294 -21.93 -43.02 -7.84
N ASP A 295 -21.79 -43.99 -8.75
CA ASP A 295 -20.64 -44.91 -8.80
C ASP A 295 -20.32 -45.62 -7.47
N GLY A 296 -21.34 -45.90 -6.65
CA GLY A 296 -21.16 -46.53 -5.35
C GLY A 296 -20.52 -45.65 -4.28
N GLN A 297 -20.40 -44.33 -4.52
CA GLN A 297 -19.89 -43.35 -3.57
C GLN A 297 -20.94 -42.28 -3.26
N ARG A 298 -20.93 -41.80 -2.02
CA ARG A 298 -21.76 -40.70 -1.54
C ARG A 298 -20.88 -39.62 -0.90
N VAL A 299 -21.22 -38.37 -1.20
CA VAL A 299 -20.65 -37.17 -0.57
C VAL A 299 -21.78 -36.32 -0.02
N GLU A 300 -21.66 -35.95 1.24
CA GLU A 300 -22.65 -35.13 1.95
C GLU A 300 -21.97 -33.92 2.57
N MET A 301 -22.64 -32.77 2.51
CA MET A 301 -22.29 -31.63 3.35
C MET A 301 -23.35 -31.49 4.45
N VAL A 302 -22.91 -31.55 5.70
CA VAL A 302 -23.77 -31.43 6.88
C VAL A 302 -23.37 -30.18 7.65
N VAL A 303 -24.37 -29.36 7.96
CA VAL A 303 -24.19 -28.09 8.68
C VAL A 303 -24.31 -28.34 10.17
N GLY A 304 -23.40 -27.79 10.97
CA GLY A 304 -23.57 -27.78 12.43
C GLY A 304 -24.75 -26.90 12.82
N LEU A 305 -25.59 -27.30 13.77
CA LEU A 305 -26.74 -26.49 14.17
C LEU A 305 -26.35 -25.36 15.13
N ASP A 306 -25.43 -25.67 16.05
CA ASP A 306 -24.97 -24.74 17.07
C ASP A 306 -23.56 -24.17 16.76
N ALA A 307 -23.15 -23.17 17.54
CA ALA A 307 -21.83 -22.57 17.44
C ALA A 307 -20.69 -23.53 17.86
N SER A 308 -21.02 -24.57 18.62
CA SER A 308 -20.10 -25.64 19.04
C SER A 308 -20.06 -26.81 18.07
N ASP A 309 -21.01 -26.89 17.14
CA ASP A 309 -21.08 -27.98 16.19
C ASP A 309 -20.15 -27.73 15.02
N ASP A 310 -19.49 -28.79 14.58
CA ASP A 310 -18.63 -28.70 13.42
C ASP A 310 -19.44 -28.90 12.15
N ASP A 311 -19.18 -28.03 11.19
CA ASP A 311 -19.56 -28.27 9.80
C ASP A 311 -18.71 -29.42 9.25
N ARG A 312 -19.31 -30.30 8.45
CA ARG A 312 -18.60 -31.46 7.91
C ARG A 312 -18.96 -31.78 6.46
N ILE A 313 -17.98 -32.37 5.76
CA ILE A 313 -18.13 -32.96 4.45
C ILE A 313 -17.77 -34.43 4.57
N ASP A 314 -18.75 -35.30 4.45
CA ASP A 314 -18.62 -36.74 4.66
C ASP A 314 -18.48 -37.47 3.30
N PHE A 315 -17.58 -38.44 3.22
CA PHE A 315 -17.30 -39.25 2.04
C PHE A 315 -17.35 -40.73 2.42
N PHE A 316 -18.24 -41.51 1.81
CA PHE A 316 -18.40 -42.93 2.15
C PHE A 316 -18.99 -43.75 0.99
N PRO A 317 -18.82 -45.08 0.98
CA PRO A 317 -19.46 -45.94 -0.01
C PRO A 317 -20.98 -46.03 0.23
N VAL A 318 -21.79 -46.16 -0.82
CA VAL A 318 -23.27 -46.20 -0.70
C VAL A 318 -23.74 -47.39 0.16
N ASN A 319 -23.01 -48.51 0.15
CA ASN A 319 -23.40 -49.72 0.86
C ASN A 319 -23.14 -49.69 2.38
N SER A 320 -22.53 -48.63 2.92
CA SER A 320 -22.22 -48.55 4.36
C SER A 320 -23.29 -47.88 5.21
N VAL A 321 -24.38 -47.37 4.60
CA VAL A 321 -25.37 -46.52 5.31
C VAL A 321 -26.39 -47.34 6.11
N GLU A 322 -26.50 -48.66 5.91
CA GLU A 322 -27.46 -49.50 6.66
C GLU A 322 -26.96 -49.94 8.06
N ALA A 323 -25.79 -49.49 8.52
CA ALA A 323 -25.16 -49.98 9.76
C ALA A 323 -25.01 -48.97 10.91
N GLN A 324 -25.61 -47.77 10.83
CA GLN A 324 -25.59 -46.76 11.91
C GLN A 324 -27.00 -46.39 12.36
#